data_AF-A0A7J9I1J5-F1
#
_entry.id   AF-A0A7J9I1J5-F1
#
_cell.length_a   1.000
_cell.length_b   1.000
_cell.length_c   1.000
_cell.angle_alpha   90.00
_cell.angle_beta   90.00
_cell.angle_gamma   90.00
#
_symmetry.space_group_name_H-M   'P 1'
#
loop_
_entity.id
_entity.type
_entity.pdbx_description
1 polymer ?
#
loop_
_entity_poly.entity_id
_entity_poly.type
_entity_poly.pdbx_seq_one_letter_code
_entity_poly.pdbx_strand_id
1 'polypeptide(L)' 'MSEKMWDVTIKHAKTCVMGNKYYVFQGTNYRVFLNPICQLVKAEINGTTYPIQTLSSINR' A
#
# COMPACT_ATOMS: atom_id res chain seq x y z
N MET A 1 -19.87 7.84 -8.49
CA MET A 1 -18.47 8.03 -8.93
C MET A 1 -18.32 7.34 -10.28
N SER A 2 -17.81 8.02 -11.31
CA SER A 2 -17.55 7.38 -12.62
C SER A 2 -16.14 6.80 -12.65
N GLU A 3 -15.90 5.79 -13.50
CA GLU A 3 -14.56 5.21 -13.68
C GLU A 3 -13.52 6.27 -14.07
N LYS A 4 -13.90 7.19 -14.97
CA LYS A 4 -13.04 8.32 -15.37
C LYS A 4 -12.65 9.20 -14.18
N MET A 5 -13.60 9.49 -13.29
CA MET A 5 -13.33 10.33 -12.13
C MET A 5 -12.48 9.60 -11.09
N TRP A 6 -12.66 8.28 -10.94
CA TRP A 6 -11.80 7.44 -10.12
C TRP A 6 -10.34 7.43 -10.63
N ASP A 7 -10.14 7.19 -11.94
CA ASP A 7 -8.80 7.17 -12.55
C ASP A 7 -8.05 8.49 -12.37
N VAL A 8 -8.71 9.63 -12.62
CA VAL A 8 -8.14 10.96 -12.40
C VAL A 8 -7.76 11.17 -10.92
N THR A 9 -8.65 10.78 -10.00
CA THR A 9 -8.42 10.93 -8.56
C THR A 9 -7.20 10.11 -8.11
N ILE A 10 -7.11 8.86 -8.54
CA ILE A 10 -5.97 7.98 -8.22
C ILE A 10 -4.67 8.51 -8.84
N LYS A 11 -4.69 9.02 -10.07
CA LYS A 11 -3.51 9.60 -10.72
C LYS A 11 -2.97 10.81 -9.96
N HIS A 12 -3.85 11.72 -9.52
CA HIS A 12 -3.44 12.86 -8.71
C HIS A 12 -2.89 12.41 -7.34
N ALA A 13 -3.57 11.48 -6.68
CA ALA A 13 -3.17 11.03 -5.35
C ALA A 13 -1.78 10.35 -5.34
N LYS A 14 -1.39 9.70 -6.45
CA LYS A 14 -0.04 9.11 -6.63
C LYS A 14 1.08 10.14 -6.76
N THR A 15 0.80 11.37 -7.19
CA THR A 15 1.82 12.43 -7.36
C THR A 15 1.73 13.53 -6.30
N CYS A 16 0.72 13.45 -5.43
CA CYS A 16 0.51 14.39 -4.34
C CYS A 16 1.55 14.17 -3.22
N VAL A 17 1.92 15.24 -2.52
CA VAL A 17 2.76 15.17 -1.32
C VAL A 17 1.91 14.68 -0.15
N MET A 18 1.91 13.37 0.06
CA MET A 18 1.02 12.68 1.01
C MET A 18 1.55 12.67 2.46
N GLY A 19 2.65 13.37 2.74
CA GLY A 19 3.34 13.32 4.04
C GLY A 19 3.86 11.91 4.37
N ASN A 20 4.16 11.66 5.65
CA ASN A 20 4.82 10.43 6.10
C ASN A 20 3.91 9.53 6.94
N LYS A 21 2.58 9.62 6.75
CA LYS A 21 1.63 8.79 7.48
C LYS A 21 1.53 7.41 6.85
N TYR A 22 1.49 6.39 7.69
CA TYR A 22 1.21 5.01 7.30
C TYR A 22 -0.04 4.52 8.02
N TYR A 23 -0.84 3.73 7.31
CA TYR A 23 -1.92 2.95 7.88
C TYR A 23 -1.40 1.53 8.14
N VAL A 24 -1.67 0.99 9.33
CA VAL A 24 -1.21 -0.33 9.72
C VAL A 24 -2.41 -1.22 10.00
N PHE A 25 -2.51 -2.32 9.26
CA PHE A 25 -3.43 -3.41 9.55
C PHE A 25 -2.66 -4.54 10.21
N GLN A 26 -3.07 -4.98 11.39
CA GLN A 26 -2.34 -5.97 12.18
C GLN A 26 -3.25 -7.15 12.56
N GLY A 27 -2.69 -8.35 12.48
CA GLY A 27 -3.24 -9.57 13.05
C GLY A 27 -2.22 -10.24 13.98
N THR A 28 -2.54 -11.44 14.45
CA THR A 28 -1.70 -12.17 15.43
C THR A 28 -0.24 -12.33 14.99
N ASN A 29 -0.02 -12.59 13.71
CA ASN A 29 1.31 -12.92 13.17
C ASN A 29 1.72 -12.07 11.96
N TYR A 30 1.01 -10.98 11.70
CA TYR A 30 1.32 -10.12 10.56
C TYR A 30 1.00 -8.65 10.80
N ARG A 31 1.71 -7.78 10.09
CA ARG A 31 1.44 -6.34 9.98
C ARG A 31 1.59 -5.91 8.54
N VAL A 32 0.59 -5.22 8.01
CA VAL A 32 0.55 -4.69 6.65
C VAL A 32 0.59 -3.17 6.74
N PHE A 33 1.57 -2.57 6.06
CA PHE A 33 1.76 -1.12 6.05
C PHE A 33 1.30 -0.57 4.71
N LEU A 34 0.40 0.40 4.76
CA LEU A 34 -0.21 1.05 3.60
C LEU A 34 0.13 2.54 3.62
N ASN A 35 0.33 3.12 2.44
CA ASN A 35 0.39 4.58 2.30
C ASN A 35 -1.04 5.19 2.29
N PRO A 36 -1.19 6.52 2.27
CA PRO A 36 -2.51 7.16 2.31
C PRO A 36 -3.43 6.91 1.12
N ILE A 37 -2.93 6.29 0.06
CA ILE A 37 -3.74 5.86 -1.10
C ILE A 37 -3.92 4.34 -1.13
N CYS A 38 -3.75 3.71 0.04
CA CYS A 38 -3.93 2.27 0.26
C CYS A 38 -3.03 1.37 -0.60
N GLN A 39 -1.88 1.87 -1.06
CA GLN A 39 -0.87 1.02 -1.67
C GLN A 39 -0.01 0.37 -0.58
N LEU A 40 0.32 -0.90 -0.80
CA LEU A 40 1.22 -1.65 0.06
C LEU A 40 2.63 -1.04 0.06
N VAL A 41 3.18 -0.83 1.24
CA VAL A 41 4.57 -0.33 1.42
C VAL A 41 5.47 -1.48 1.82
N LYS A 42 5.05 -2.24 2.83
CA LYS A 42 5.72 -3.46 3.31
C LYS A 42 4.72 -4.35 4.04
N ALA A 43 5.07 -5.62 4.18
CA ALA A 43 4.40 -6.53 5.10
C ALA A 43 5.43 -7.12 6.07
N GLU A 44 5.04 -7.29 7.32
CA GLU A 44 5.78 -8.07 8.31
C GLU A 44 4.97 -9.34 8.56
N ILE A 45 5.56 -10.52 8.36
CA ILE A 45 4.89 -11.81 8.56
C ILE A 45 5.82 -12.68 9.40
N ASN A 46 5.33 -13.16 10.54
CA ASN A 46 6.12 -13.94 11.51
C ASN A 46 7.45 -13.25 11.91
N GLY A 47 7.45 -11.92 12.00
CA GLY A 47 8.65 -11.12 12.31
C GLY A 47 9.58 -10.84 11.13
N THR A 48 9.35 -11.44 9.96
CA THR A 48 10.12 -11.19 8.74
C THR A 48 9.51 -10.04 7.94
N THR A 49 10.32 -9.06 7.55
CA THR A 49 9.89 -7.93 6.70
C THR A 49 10.01 -8.26 5.22
N TYR A 50 8.92 -8.08 4.47
CA TYR A 50 8.83 -8.25 3.03
C TYR A 50 8.60 -6.89 2.35
N PRO A 51 9.59 -6.35 1.62
CA PRO A 51 9.41 -5.13 0.84
C PRO A 51 8.51 -5.37 -0.37
N ILE A 52 7.79 -4.33 -0.83
CA ILE A 52 6.85 -4.43 -1.96
C ILE A 52 7.44 -5.09 -3.23
N GLN A 53 8.72 -4.83 -3.51
CA GLN A 53 9.44 -5.35 -4.68
C GLN A 53 9.53 -6.88 -4.69
N THR A 54 9.60 -7.49 -3.51
CA THR A 54 9.60 -8.96 -3.36
C THR A 54 8.20 -9.57 -3.42
N LEU A 55 7.16 -8.76 -3.24
CA LEU A 55 5.76 -9.21 -3.25
C LEU A 55 5.10 -9.03 -4.63
N SER A 56 5.57 -8.09 -5.45
CA SER A 56 5.07 -7.88 -6.82
C SER A 56 5.34 -9.06 -7.77
N SER A 57 6.33 -9.89 -7.46
CA SER A 57 6.70 -11.07 -8.27
C SER A 57 5.83 -12.31 -8.01
N ILE A 58 4.93 -12.29 -7.04
CA ILE A 58 4.10 -13.45 -6.65
C ILE A 58 2.85 -13.60 -7.56
N ASN A 59 2.56 -12.64 -8.42
CA ASN A 59 1.39 -12.64 -9.33
C ASN A 59 1.74 -12.97 -10.80
N ARG A 60 2.70 -13.88 -11.06
CA ARG A 60 2.95 -14.38 -12.43
C ARG A 60 2.54 -15.84 -12.58
#